data_AF-A0A1H2TFU8-F1
#
_entry.id   AF-A0A1H2TFU8-F1
#
_cell.length_a   1.000
_cell.length_b   1.000
_cell.length_c   1.000
_cell.angle_alpha   90.00
_cell.angle_beta   90.00
_cell.angle_gamma   90.00
#
_symmetry.space_group_name_H-M   'P 1'
#
loop_
_entity.id
_entity.type
_entity.pdbx_description
1 polymer ?
#
loop_
_entity_poly.entity_id
_entity_poly.type
_entity_poly.pdbx_seq_one_letter_code
_entity_poly.pdbx_strand_id
1 'polypeptide(L)' 'TKVRNLIKMGVPEDLAYMAGNSRRGHWFTTHTVAVNMAMTKERLINSGFYDLATAYQSVHVNY' A
#
# COMPACT_ATOMS: atom_id res chain seq x y z
N THR A 1 8.34 -13.76 -5.30
CA THR A 1 7.87 -14.08 -3.93
C THR A 1 7.49 -12.79 -3.23
N LYS A 2 6.65 -12.82 -2.20
CA LYS A 2 6.16 -11.62 -1.48
C LYS A 2 7.30 -10.70 -1.03
N VAL A 3 8.33 -11.29 -0.41
CA VAL A 3 9.54 -10.58 0.06
C VAL A 3 10.25 -9.83 -1.07
N ARG A 4 10.56 -10.51 -2.19
CA ARG A 4 11.24 -9.87 -3.33
C ARG A 4 10.45 -8.71 -3.91
N ASN A 5 9.12 -8.82 -3.93
CA ASN A 5 8.28 -7.74 -4.42
C ASN A 5 8.32 -6.55 -3.45
N LEU A 6 8.21 -6.78 -2.14
CA LEU A 6 8.33 -5.72 -1.12
C LEU A 6 9.68 -4.99 -1.21
N ILE A 7 10.78 -5.72 -1.36
CA ILE A 7 12.13 -5.13 -1.54
C ILE A 7 12.19 -4.30 -2.82
N LYS A 8 11.69 -4.82 -3.95
CA LYS A 8 11.58 -4.06 -5.21
C LYS A 8 10.74 -2.78 -5.06
N MET A 9 9.80 -2.77 -4.12
CA MET A 9 8.96 -1.62 -3.83
C MET A 9 9.61 -0.61 -2.86
N GLY A 10 10.82 -0.89 -2.37
CA GLY A 10 11.59 0.02 -1.50
C GLY A 10 11.46 -0.28 0.00
N VAL A 11 10.85 -1.41 0.38
CA VAL A 11 10.74 -1.83 1.78
C VAL A 11 12.09 -2.41 2.24
N PRO A 12 12.59 -2.03 3.43
CA PRO A 12 13.78 -2.64 4.02
C PRO A 12 13.68 -4.16 4.11
N GLU A 13 14.79 -4.86 3.86
CA GLU A 13 14.82 -6.31 3.75
C GLU A 13 14.25 -7.01 4.99
N ASP A 14 14.62 -6.56 6.20
CA ASP A 14 14.11 -7.11 7.46
C ASP A 14 12.58 -7.04 7.56
N LEU A 15 11.99 -5.88 7.23
CA LEU A 15 10.55 -5.67 7.24
C LEU A 15 9.85 -6.49 6.14
N ALA A 16 10.49 -6.61 4.98
CA ALA A 16 9.99 -7.42 3.88
C ALA A 16 9.93 -8.91 4.25
N TYR A 17 10.92 -9.44 4.97
CA TYR A 17 10.91 -10.81 5.49
C TYR A 17 9.86 -11.00 6.59
N MET A 18 9.75 -10.06 7.54
CA MET A 18 8.72 -10.13 8.60
C MET A 18 7.30 -10.19 8.03
N ALA A 19 6.97 -9.33 7.06
CA ALA A 19 5.65 -9.29 6.45
C ALA A 19 5.44 -10.43 5.43
N GLY A 20 6.45 -10.74 4.62
CA GLY A 20 6.36 -11.73 3.55
C GLY A 20 6.27 -13.18 4.03
N ASN A 21 6.87 -13.49 5.17
CA ASN A 21 6.87 -14.83 5.78
C ASN A 21 5.89 -14.97 6.96
N SER A 22 5.10 -13.94 7.25
CA SER A 22 4.10 -13.99 8.30
C SER A 22 3.07 -15.09 8.04
N ARG A 23 2.73 -15.85 9.09
CA ARG A 23 1.63 -16.83 9.07
C ARG A 23 0.27 -16.21 9.41
N ARG A 24 0.23 -14.89 9.64
CA ARG A 24 -1.02 -14.17 9.91
C ARG A 24 -1.85 -14.07 8.62
N GLY A 25 -3.17 -13.96 8.78
CA GLY A 25 -4.09 -13.84 7.65
C GLY A 25 -3.84 -12.57 6.82
N HIS A 26 -4.28 -12.58 5.56
CA HIS A 26 -4.03 -11.47 4.63
C HIS A 26 -4.54 -10.13 5.13
N TRP A 27 -5.74 -10.10 5.71
CA TRP A 27 -6.32 -8.89 6.30
C TRP A 27 -5.50 -8.33 7.47
N PHE A 28 -4.78 -9.18 8.19
CA PHE A 28 -3.86 -8.70 9.21
C PHE A 28 -2.62 -8.05 8.56
N THR A 29 -2.08 -8.69 7.52
CA THR A 29 -0.83 -8.25 6.88
C THR A 29 -0.96 -6.93 6.12
N THR A 30 -2.16 -6.58 5.62
CA THR A 30 -2.40 -5.31 4.91
C THR A 30 -2.09 -4.09 5.77
N HIS A 31 -2.34 -4.16 7.07
CA HIS A 31 -2.09 -3.06 8.01
C HIS A 31 -0.67 -3.04 8.59
N THR A 32 0.23 -3.90 8.11
CA THR A 32 1.62 -3.89 8.60
C THR A 32 2.41 -2.73 7.99
N VAL A 33 3.41 -2.25 8.74
CA VAL A 33 4.29 -1.14 8.30
C VAL A 33 4.93 -1.42 6.94
N ALA A 34 5.39 -2.66 6.71
CA ALA A 34 5.99 -3.06 5.44
C ALA A 34 5.02 -2.88 4.25
N VAL A 35 3.75 -3.27 4.40
CA VAL A 35 2.76 -3.17 3.34
C VAL A 35 2.31 -1.72 3.14
N ASN A 36 2.10 -0.95 4.21
CA ASN A 36 1.77 0.47 4.12
C ASN A 36 2.88 1.29 3.46
N MET A 37 4.15 0.94 3.70
CA MET A 37 5.30 1.57 3.06
C MET A 37 5.40 1.24 1.57
N ALA A 38 5.10 -0.01 1.20
CA ALA A 38 5.08 -0.43 -0.19
C ALA A 38 3.90 0.19 -0.98
N MET A 39 2.72 0.23 -0.36
CA MET A 39 1.45 0.59 -0.99
C MET A 39 1.05 2.03 -0.65
N THR A 40 1.86 3.00 -1.06
CA THR A 40 1.53 4.42 -0.88
C THR A 40 0.36 4.85 -1.76
N LYS A 41 -0.38 5.85 -1.31
CA LYS A 41 -1.48 6.47 -2.07
C LYS A 41 -1.01 6.93 -3.46
N GLU A 42 0.14 7.59 -3.53
CA GLU A 42 0.75 8.07 -4.79
C GLU A 42 1.05 6.93 -5.76
N ARG A 43 1.59 5.82 -5.26
CA ARG A 43 1.88 4.64 -6.09
C ARG A 43 0.59 4.04 -6.65
N LEU A 44 -0.46 3.96 -5.82
CA LEU A 44 -1.77 3.50 -6.26
C LEU A 44 -2.33 4.42 -7.35
N ILE A 45 -2.28 5.74 -7.15
CA ILE A 45 -2.72 6.72 -8.15
C ILE A 45 -1.94 6.58 -9.46
N ASN A 46 -0.61 6.45 -9.38
CA ASN A 46 0.25 6.24 -10.55
C ASN A 46 -0.01 4.89 -11.26
N SER A 47 -0.60 3.93 -10.55
CA SER A 47 -1.04 2.64 -11.11
C SER A 47 -2.47 2.69 -11.69
N GLY A 48 -3.15 3.84 -11.66
CA GLY A 48 -4.50 4.03 -12.20
C GLY A 48 -5.63 3.93 -11.17
N PHE A 49 -5.33 3.86 -9.87
CA PHE A 49 -6.37 3.93 -8.84
C PHE A 49 -6.86 5.37 -8.64
N TYR A 50 -8.15 5.51 -8.36
CA TYR A 50 -8.77 6.81 -8.19
C TYR A 50 -8.94 7.16 -6.71
N ASP A 51 -8.60 8.38 -6.35
CA ASP A 51 -8.82 8.88 -5.00
C ASP A 51 -10.24 9.40 -4.82
N LEU A 52 -11.06 8.56 -4.17
CA LEU A 52 -12.46 8.81 -3.88
C LEU A 52 -12.69 10.10 -3.08
N ALA A 53 -11.82 10.43 -2.13
CA ALA A 53 -11.99 11.62 -1.31
C ALA A 53 -11.79 12.90 -2.14
N THR A 54 -10.71 12.97 -2.91
CA THR A 54 -10.44 14.10 -3.82
C THR A 54 -11.54 14.25 -4.87
N ALA A 55 -12.05 13.13 -5.40
CA ALA A 55 -13.13 13.12 -6.37
C ALA A 55 -14.45 13.64 -5.80
N TYR A 56 -14.80 13.21 -4.59
CA TYR A 56 -16.00 13.67 -3.93
C TYR A 56 -15.93 15.17 -3.67
N GLN A 57 -14.77 15.67 -3.20
CA GLN A 57 -14.55 17.09 -2.97
C GLN A 57 -14.65 17.91 -4.26
N SER A 58 -14.11 17.46 -5.40
CA SER A 58 -14.21 18.24 -6.65
C SER A 58 -15.64 18.48 -7.13
N VAL A 59 -16.57 17.58 -6.78
CA VAL A 59 -18.00 17.72 -7.06
C VAL A 59 -18.69 18.68 -6.09
N HIS A 60 -18.28 18.72 -4.83
CA HIS A 60 -18.98 19.45 -3.76
C HIS A 60 -18.40 20.83 -3.44
N VAL A 61 -17.15 21.12 -3.82
CA VAL A 61 -16.48 22.42 -3.54
C VAL A 61 -17.05 23.58 -4.38
N ASN A 62 -17.87 23.29 -5.41
CA ASN A 62 -18.42 24.29 -6.33
C ASN A 62 -19.91 24.68 -6.09
N TYR A 63 -20.47 24.39 -4.91
CA TYR A 63 -21.80 24.86 -4.49
C TYR A 63 -21.71 25.63 -3.18
#